data_AF-A0A537MRD3-F1
#
_entry.id   AF-A0A537MRD3-F1
#
_cell.length_a   1.000
_cell.length_b   1.000
_cell.length_c   1.000
_cell.angle_alpha   90.00
_cell.angle_beta   90.00
_cell.angle_gamma   90.00
#
_symmetry.space_group_name_H-M   'P 1'
#
loop_
_entity.id
_entity.type
_entity.pdbx_description
1 polymer ?
#
loop_
_entity_poly.entity_id
_entity_poly.type
_entity_poly.pdbx_seq_one_letter_code
_entity_poly.pdbx_strand_id
1 'polypeptide(L)'
;MHHQTSLTESQKGVVRRYVEAWRRWRPGIRGFAELEMDMENGSKVLADGITVDDRSELPVIVADARDHRFYAAIFDYDDDAIDDITSEELDQLRQYIVFGNGVIPIRKWRRPKPKIEAIVLTPSAA
;
A
#
# COMPACT_ATOMS: atom_id res chain seq x y z
N MET A 1 -11.34 7.57 -27.12
CA MET A 1 -12.11 8.15 -26.00
C MET A 1 -11.32 7.93 -24.73
N HIS A 2 -10.85 8.99 -24.06
CA HIS A 2 -10.20 8.84 -22.76
C HIS A 2 -11.30 8.53 -21.75
N HIS A 3 -11.32 7.30 -21.22
CA HIS A 3 -12.25 6.94 -20.15
C HIS A 3 -11.79 7.69 -18.90
N GLN A 4 -12.59 8.66 -18.46
CA GLN A 4 -12.40 9.36 -17.20
C GLN A 4 -12.92 8.47 -16.09
N THR A 5 -12.10 8.26 -15.05
CA THR A 5 -12.44 7.41 -13.91
C THR A 5 -13.40 8.17 -13.00
N SER A 6 -14.49 7.55 -12.56
CA SER A 6 -15.47 8.17 -11.66
C SER A 6 -15.53 7.40 -10.34
N LEU A 7 -14.55 7.61 -9.48
CA LEU A 7 -14.52 6.98 -8.15
C LEU A 7 -15.70 7.48 -7.29
N THR A 8 -16.45 6.54 -6.71
CA THR A 8 -17.41 6.83 -5.65
C THR A 8 -16.70 7.32 -4.39
N GLU A 9 -17.40 8.01 -3.47
CA GLU A 9 -16.79 8.44 -2.20
C GLU A 9 -16.26 7.28 -1.35
N SER A 10 -16.88 6.09 -1.44
CA SER A 10 -16.35 4.88 -0.80
C SER A 10 -14.99 4.49 -1.37
N GLN A 11 -14.86 4.49 -2.71
CA GLN A 11 -13.62 4.18 -3.41
C GLN A 11 -12.54 5.23 -3.16
N LYS A 12 -12.88 6.52 -3.19
CA LYS A 12 -11.96 7.60 -2.77
C LYS A 12 -11.51 7.43 -1.32
N GLY A 13 -12.40 6.97 -0.45
CA GLY A 13 -12.07 6.62 0.93
C GLY A 13 -10.95 5.59 1.05
N VAL A 14 -10.95 4.55 0.20
CA VAL A 14 -9.85 3.56 0.15
C VAL A 14 -8.53 4.22 -0.24
N VAL A 15 -8.55 5.06 -1.28
CA VAL A 15 -7.36 5.78 -1.76
C VAL A 15 -6.78 6.70 -0.68
N ARG A 16 -7.64 7.48 -0.02
CA ARG A 16 -7.27 8.38 1.10
C ARG A 16 -6.61 7.60 2.24
N ARG A 17 -7.25 6.53 2.71
CA ARG A 17 -6.73 5.69 3.80
C ARG A 17 -5.42 5.01 3.43
N TYR A 18 -5.27 4.56 2.19
CA TYR A 18 -4.02 3.97 1.70
C TYR A 18 -2.85 4.97 1.79
N VAL A 19 -3.04 6.22 1.32
CA VAL A 19 -1.99 7.25 1.39
C VAL A 19 -1.73 7.71 2.82
N GLU A 20 -2.76 7.83 3.65
CA GLU A 20 -2.63 8.17 5.07
C GLU A 20 -1.83 7.11 5.84
N ALA A 21 -2.18 5.84 5.66
CA ALA A 21 -1.44 4.70 6.17
C ALA A 21 0.01 4.69 5.67
N TRP A 22 0.23 4.87 4.37
CA TRP A 22 1.56 4.92 3.78
C TRP A 22 2.44 5.99 4.44
N ARG A 23 1.92 7.22 4.60
CA ARG A 23 2.65 8.33 5.25
C ARG A 23 3.03 8.02 6.70
N ARG A 24 2.27 7.17 7.38
CA ARG A 24 2.57 6.76 8.77
C ARG A 24 3.64 5.68 8.84
N TRP A 25 3.71 4.81 7.85
CA TRP A 25 4.56 3.62 7.84
C TRP A 25 5.85 3.79 7.05
N ARG A 26 5.88 4.69 6.07
CA ARG A 26 6.99 4.82 5.11
C ARG A 26 7.66 6.18 5.25
N PRO A 27 9.00 6.24 5.10
CA PRO A 27 9.70 7.51 5.05
C PRO A 27 9.36 8.22 3.74
N GLY A 28 8.76 9.41 3.81
CA GLY A 28 8.53 10.26 2.64
C GLY A 28 7.30 11.14 2.76
N ILE A 29 7.10 11.94 1.72
CA ILE A 29 5.96 12.85 1.59
C ILE A 29 5.21 12.45 0.33
N ARG A 30 3.93 12.12 0.47
CA ARG A 30 2.99 12.02 -0.64
C ARG A 30 2.08 13.24 -0.64
N GLY A 31 1.66 13.77 -1.78
CA GLY A 31 0.86 14.99 -1.86
C GLY A 31 -0.64 14.73 -1.74
N PHE A 32 -1.25 14.99 -0.57
CA PHE A 32 -2.68 14.73 -0.39
C PHE A 32 -3.56 15.67 -1.23
N ALA A 33 -3.19 16.94 -1.37
CA ALA A 33 -3.94 17.89 -2.18
C ALA A 33 -3.93 17.52 -3.68
N GLU A 34 -2.77 17.08 -4.20
CA GLU A 34 -2.63 16.62 -5.59
C GLU A 34 -3.42 15.32 -5.82
N LEU A 35 -3.36 14.40 -4.86
CA LEU A 35 -4.16 13.17 -4.87
C LEU A 35 -5.66 13.45 -4.94
N GLU A 36 -6.18 14.36 -4.11
CA GLU A 36 -7.60 14.76 -4.13
C GLU A 36 -7.97 15.39 -5.46
N MET A 37 -7.16 16.32 -5.97
CA MET A 37 -7.38 16.97 -7.26
C MET A 37 -7.40 15.96 -8.41
N ASP A 38 -6.51 14.97 -8.41
CA ASP A 38 -6.48 13.90 -9.42
C ASP A 38 -7.74 13.03 -9.36
N MET A 39 -8.21 12.70 -8.16
CA MET A 39 -9.46 11.95 -7.98
C MET A 39 -10.68 12.77 -8.43
N GLU A 40 -10.71 14.07 -8.16
CA GLU A 40 -11.78 14.99 -8.60
C GLU A 40 -11.79 15.15 -10.13
N ASN A 41 -10.61 15.18 -10.75
CA ASN A 41 -10.47 15.24 -12.21
C ASN A 41 -10.74 13.88 -12.88
N GLY A 42 -10.89 12.80 -12.12
CA GLY A 42 -11.10 11.46 -12.65
C GLY A 42 -9.88 10.87 -13.37
N SER A 43 -8.68 11.23 -12.90
CA SER A 43 -7.42 10.68 -13.38
C SER A 43 -7.32 9.19 -13.06
N LYS A 44 -6.84 8.39 -14.01
CA LYS A 44 -6.53 6.95 -13.81
C LYS A 44 -5.27 6.69 -13.00
N VAL A 45 -4.31 7.58 -13.16
CA VAL A 45 -3.04 7.57 -12.44
C VAL A 45 -3.04 8.83 -11.60
N LEU A 46 -3.05 8.66 -10.29
CA LEU A 46 -3.05 9.72 -9.32
C LEU A 46 -1.60 10.09 -8.95
N ALA A 47 -1.47 11.14 -8.15
CA ALA A 47 -0.25 11.56 -7.48
C ALA A 47 0.58 10.37 -6.98
N ASP A 48 1.90 10.51 -7.10
CA ASP A 48 2.87 9.47 -6.71
C ASP A 48 2.78 8.16 -7.51
N GLY A 49 2.04 8.12 -8.62
CA GLY A 49 1.97 6.96 -9.53
C GLY A 49 1.03 5.85 -9.04
N ILE A 50 0.04 6.20 -8.22
CA ILE A 50 -1.01 5.27 -7.78
C ILE A 50 -2.01 5.10 -8.91
N THR A 51 -2.19 3.86 -9.39
CA THR A 51 -3.16 3.57 -10.45
C THR A 51 -4.45 3.05 -9.85
N VAL A 52 -5.59 3.57 -10.32
CA VAL A 52 -6.93 3.20 -9.87
C VAL A 52 -7.80 2.65 -11.00
N ASP A 53 -8.76 1.79 -10.65
CA ASP A 53 -9.81 1.31 -11.54
C ASP A 53 -11.19 1.44 -10.87
N ASP A 54 -12.08 2.20 -11.49
CA ASP A 54 -13.46 2.43 -11.02
C ASP A 54 -14.44 1.32 -11.44
N ARG A 55 -14.02 0.43 -12.34
CA ARG A 55 -14.87 -0.63 -12.89
C ARG A 55 -14.96 -1.84 -11.97
N SER A 56 -14.07 -1.95 -10.98
CA SER A 56 -14.09 -3.01 -9.99
C SER A 56 -14.78 -2.56 -8.71
N GLU A 57 -15.59 -3.44 -8.12
CA GLU A 57 -16.10 -3.21 -6.76
C GLU A 57 -14.93 -3.15 -5.77
N LEU A 58 -13.94 -4.05 -5.88
CA LEU A 58 -12.64 -4.04 -5.16
C LEU A 58 -11.59 -4.93 -5.88
N PRO A 59 -10.28 -4.62 -5.82
CA PRO A 59 -9.69 -3.43 -5.19
C PRO A 59 -9.68 -2.22 -6.14
N VAL A 60 -9.88 -1.03 -5.56
CA VAL A 60 -9.87 0.27 -6.28
C VAL A 60 -8.48 0.65 -6.76
N ILE A 61 -7.47 0.41 -5.93
CA ILE A 61 -6.06 0.63 -6.27
C ILE A 61 -5.56 -0.66 -6.91
N VAL A 62 -4.98 -0.54 -8.11
CA VAL A 62 -4.49 -1.70 -8.88
C VAL A 62 -2.97 -1.72 -9.03
N ALA A 63 -2.30 -0.60 -8.72
CA ALA A 63 -0.84 -0.54 -8.64
C ALA A 63 -0.36 0.70 -7.89
N ASP A 64 0.85 0.62 -7.32
CA ASP A 64 1.61 1.75 -6.81
C ASP A 64 3.02 1.72 -7.43
N ALA A 65 3.28 2.60 -8.38
CA ALA A 65 4.55 2.61 -9.12
C ALA A 65 5.76 3.00 -8.25
N ARG A 66 5.54 3.74 -7.15
CA ARG A 66 6.62 4.19 -6.25
C ARG A 66 6.85 3.23 -5.09
N ASP A 67 5.85 2.43 -4.71
CA ASP A 67 5.98 1.49 -3.59
C ASP A 67 5.19 0.18 -3.78
N HIS A 68 5.66 -0.63 -4.74
CA HIS A 68 5.07 -1.93 -5.04
C HIS A 68 5.00 -2.88 -3.82
N ARG A 69 5.95 -2.78 -2.89
CA ARG A 69 5.98 -3.65 -1.69
C ARG A 69 4.85 -3.29 -0.73
N PHE A 70 4.60 -2.00 -0.52
CA PHE A 70 3.47 -1.59 0.31
C PHE A 70 2.14 -1.95 -0.36
N TYR A 71 2.02 -1.79 -1.68
CA TYR A 71 0.85 -2.26 -2.43
C TYR A 71 0.63 -3.77 -2.24
N ALA A 72 1.66 -4.59 -2.48
CA ALA A 72 1.56 -6.05 -2.39
C ALA A 72 1.15 -6.53 -0.99
N ALA A 73 1.69 -5.87 0.05
CA ALA A 73 1.32 -6.19 1.43
C ALA A 73 -0.18 -5.99 1.70
N ILE A 74 -0.80 -4.97 1.09
CA ILE A 74 -2.20 -4.61 1.34
C ILE A 74 -3.17 -5.36 0.43
N PHE A 75 -2.88 -5.41 -0.88
CA PHE A 75 -3.83 -5.87 -1.89
C PHE A 75 -3.52 -7.26 -2.45
N ASP A 76 -2.25 -7.69 -2.44
CA ASP A 76 -1.85 -9.04 -2.89
C ASP A 76 -1.71 -10.03 -1.73
N TYR A 77 -1.98 -9.57 -0.50
CA TYR A 77 -1.84 -10.35 0.74
C TYR A 77 -0.43 -10.94 0.95
N ASP A 78 0.60 -10.26 0.45
CA ASP A 78 2.00 -10.65 0.67
C ASP A 78 2.47 -10.22 2.06
N ASP A 79 2.39 -11.13 3.02
CA ASP A 79 2.82 -10.91 4.41
C ASP A 79 4.32 -10.63 4.57
N ASP A 80 5.13 -11.04 3.58
CA ASP A 80 6.58 -10.87 3.59
C ASP A 80 7.04 -9.62 2.81
N ALA A 81 6.10 -8.91 2.16
CA ALA A 81 6.43 -7.70 1.41
C ALA A 81 6.97 -6.57 2.29
N ILE A 82 6.67 -6.53 3.59
CA ILE A 82 7.19 -5.50 4.52
C ILE A 82 7.94 -6.18 5.67
N ASP A 83 9.25 -6.00 5.72
CA ASP A 83 10.14 -6.70 6.67
C ASP A 83 9.95 -6.27 8.15
N ASP A 84 9.30 -5.13 8.40
CA ASP A 84 9.19 -4.47 9.71
C ASP A 84 7.74 -4.20 10.14
N ILE A 85 6.89 -5.22 9.99
CA ILE A 85 5.49 -5.26 10.46
C ILE A 85 5.18 -6.66 10.98
N THR A 86 4.29 -6.80 11.99
CA THR A 86 3.74 -8.12 12.35
C THR A 86 2.53 -8.47 11.50
N SER A 87 2.20 -9.76 11.39
CA SER A 87 0.96 -10.20 10.72
C SER A 87 -0.28 -9.54 11.33
N GLU A 88 -0.35 -9.40 12.66
CA GLU A 88 -1.46 -8.69 13.33
C GLU A 88 -1.54 -7.20 12.93
N GLU A 89 -0.40 -6.49 12.91
CA GLU A 89 -0.36 -5.09 12.49
C GLU A 89 -0.74 -4.95 11.01
N LEU A 90 -0.33 -5.90 10.17
CA LEU A 90 -0.65 -5.93 8.75
C LEU A 90 -2.14 -6.23 8.51
N ASP A 91 -2.74 -7.15 9.27
CA ASP A 91 -4.18 -7.42 9.21
C ASP A 91 -5.01 -6.21 9.65
N GLN A 92 -4.60 -5.54 10.74
CA GLN A 92 -5.22 -4.27 11.15
C GLN A 92 -5.09 -3.20 10.06
N LEU A 93 -3.94 -3.13 9.39
CA LEU A 93 -3.69 -2.19 8.30
C LEU A 93 -4.59 -2.48 7.09
N ARG A 94 -4.75 -3.74 6.71
CA ARG A 94 -5.68 -4.18 5.64
C ARG A 94 -7.13 -3.85 6.01
N GLN A 95 -7.54 -4.13 7.25
CA GLN A 95 -8.88 -3.81 7.74
C GLN A 95 -9.18 -2.31 7.67
N TYR A 96 -8.22 -1.49 8.09
CA TYR A 96 -8.33 -0.04 8.01
C TYR A 96 -8.39 0.45 6.56
N ILE A 97 -7.44 0.05 5.71
CA ILE A 97 -7.35 0.58 4.34
C ILE A 97 -8.54 0.12 3.49
N VAL A 98 -8.74 -1.20 3.38
CA VAL A 98 -9.69 -1.81 2.44
C VAL A 98 -11.12 -1.59 2.89
N PHE A 99 -11.42 -1.86 4.17
CA PHE A 99 -12.78 -1.85 4.69
C PHE A 99 -13.15 -0.58 5.48
N GLY A 100 -12.16 0.26 5.83
CA GLY A 100 -12.40 1.42 6.69
C GLY A 100 -12.65 1.06 8.15
N ASN A 101 -12.30 -0.16 8.56
CA ASN A 101 -12.54 -0.67 9.91
C ASN A 101 -11.37 -0.36 10.85
N GLY A 102 -11.69 0.12 12.05
CA GLY A 102 -10.70 0.38 13.09
C GLY A 102 -9.94 1.70 12.92
N VAL A 103 -8.72 1.75 13.44
CA VAL A 103 -7.85 2.93 13.43
C VAL A 103 -6.53 2.62 12.73
N ILE A 104 -5.83 3.64 12.25
CA ILE A 104 -4.50 3.48 11.65
C ILE A 104 -3.58 2.81 12.67
N PRO A 105 -3.00 1.63 12.38
CA PRO A 105 -2.08 1.01 13.29
C PRO A 105 -0.82 1.86 13.40
N ILE A 106 -0.42 2.15 14.64
CA ILE A 106 0.78 2.93 14.94
C ILE A 106 1.98 2.00 14.78
N ARG A 107 2.86 2.32 13.82
CA ARG A 107 4.14 1.63 13.67
C ARG A 107 4.93 1.74 14.98
N LYS A 108 5.06 0.62 15.68
CA LYS A 108 6.02 0.48 16.77
C LYS A 108 7.39 0.29 16.10
N TRP A 109 8.27 1.30 16.19
CA TRP A 109 9.61 1.20 15.61
C TRP A 109 10.32 -0.05 16.13
N ARG A 110 10.58 -1.00 15.23
CA ARG A 110 11.32 -2.22 15.51
C ARG A 110 12.60 -2.21 14.67
N ARG A 111 13.58 -3.00 15.09
CA ARG A 111 14.74 -3.26 14.23
C ARG A 111 14.26 -4.18 13.11
N PRO A 112 14.57 -3.89 11.83
CA PRO A 112 14.26 -4.80 10.74
C PRO A 112 14.74 -6.21 11.08
N LYS A 113 13.95 -7.24 10.75
CA LYS A 113 14.42 -8.62 10.90
C LYS A 113 15.75 -8.76 10.14
N PRO A 114 16.80 -9.35 10.74
CA PRO A 114 18.01 -9.64 9.99
C PRO A 114 17.63 -10.57 8.84
N LYS A 115 17.95 -10.17 7.60
CA LYS A 115 17.85 -11.08 6.45
C LYS A 115 18.78 -12.24 6.75
N ILE A 116 18.22 -13.44 6.96
CA ILE A 116 19.03 -14.65 7.04
C ILE A 116 19.53 -14.88 5.62
N GLU A 117 20.70 -14.33 5.29
CA GLU A 117 21.43 -14.76 4.12
C GLU A 117 21.75 -16.23 4.33
N ALA A 118 21.17 -17.09 3.49
CA ALA A 118 21.45 -18.51 3.51
C ALA A 118 22.97 -18.69 3.37
N ILE A 119 23.64 -19.05 4.46
CA ILE A 119 25.04 -19.43 4.45
C ILE A 119 25.10 -20.71 3.60
N VAL A 120 25.50 -20.57 2.34
CA VAL A 120 25.82 -21.72 1.48
C VAL A 120 27.10 -22.33 2.04
N LEU A 121 26.95 -23.26 2.97
CA LEU A 121 28.01 -24.17 3.39
C LEU A 121 28.38 -25.02 2.17
N THR A 122 29.42 -24.62 1.44
CA THR A 122 30.08 -25.50 0.49
C THR A 122 30.96 -26.46 1.29
N PRO A 123 30.77 -27.79 1.19
CA PRO A 123 31.68 -28.73 1.80
C PRO A 123 33.01 -28.70 1.03
N SER A 124 34.10 -28.38 1.74
CA SER A 124 35.47 -28.54 1.24
C SER A 124 35.76 -30.03 1.09
N ALA A 125 35.90 -30.50 -0.14
CA ALA A 125 36.41 -31.84 -0.42
C ALA A 125 37.89 -31.91 -0.01
N ALA A 126 38.23 -32.96 0.74
CA ALA A 126 39.59 -33.41 0.99
C ALA A 126 39.77 -34.80 0.38
#